data_AF-A0A524AQ57-F1
#
_entry.id   AF-A0A524AQ57-F1
#
_cell.length_a   1.000
_cell.length_b   1.000
_cell.length_c   1.000
_cell.angle_alpha   90.00
_cell.angle_beta   90.00
_cell.angle_gamma   90.00
#
_symmetry.space_group_name_H-M   'P 1'
#
loop_
_entity.id
_entity.type
_entity.pdbx_description
1 polymer ?
#
loop_
_entity_poly.entity_id
_entity_poly.type
_entity_poly.pdbx_seq_one_letter_code
_entity_poly.pdbx_strand_id
1 'polypeptide(L)' 'MSARVIEGTVVFWRWDEEGILYEAAEVFETLDALFDFCLTHGDERLVDRIVLNGLDRHGRQRELVLAFSSVTAPVPV' A
#
# COMPACT_ATOMS: atom_id res chain seq x y z
N MET A 1 -24.12 -2.85 11.86
CA MET A 1 -22.68 -2.76 12.19
C MET A 1 -22.03 -1.73 11.29
N SER A 2 -20.98 -1.05 11.75
CA SER A 2 -20.12 -0.22 10.91
C SER A 2 -19.21 -1.10 10.06
N ALA A 3 -18.78 -0.59 8.90
CA ALA A 3 -17.66 -1.19 8.19
C ALA A 3 -16.41 -1.12 9.08
N ARG A 4 -15.52 -2.10 8.97
CA ARG A 4 -14.26 -2.12 9.71
C ARG A 4 -13.14 -2.72 8.87
N VAL A 5 -11.94 -2.18 9.05
CA VAL A 5 -10.70 -2.79 8.57
C VAL A 5 -10.31 -3.89 9.57
N ILE A 6 -9.78 -4.99 9.06
CA ILE A 6 -9.23 -6.11 9.82
C ILE A 6 -7.70 -6.00 9.81
N GLU A 7 -7.13 -5.80 8.63
CA GLU A 7 -5.68 -5.71 8.41
C GLU A 7 -5.42 -4.90 7.14
N GLY A 8 -4.19 -4.42 7.00
CA GLY A 8 -3.69 -3.85 5.77
C GLY A 8 -2.34 -4.42 5.37
N THR A 9 -2.05 -4.33 4.08
CA THR A 9 -0.75 -4.70 3.49
C THR A 9 -0.24 -3.53 2.69
N VAL A 10 0.97 -3.06 2.99
CA VAL A 10 1.69 -2.11 2.14
C VAL A 10 2.61 -2.88 1.21
N VAL A 11 2.49 -2.63 -0.09
CA VAL A 11 3.36 -3.18 -1.12
C VAL A 11 4.24 -2.06 -1.63
N PHE A 12 5.53 -2.34 -1.75
CA PHE A 12 6.53 -1.35 -2.11
C PHE A 12 7.66 -1.99 -2.92
N TRP A 13 8.31 -1.15 -3.72
CA TRP A 13 9.53 -1.49 -4.43
C TRP A 13 10.75 -1.08 -3.61
N ARG A 14 11.76 -1.95 -3.57
CA ARG A 14 13.06 -1.65 -2.97
C ARG A 14 14.19 -2.22 -3.82
N TRP A 15 15.35 -1.59 -3.72
CA TRP A 15 16.58 -2.11 -4.28
C TRP A 15 17.24 -3.08 -3.28
N ASP A 16 17.89 -4.14 -3.76
CA ASP A 16 18.84 -4.91 -2.95
C ASP A 16 20.26 -4.33 -3.05
N GLU A 17 21.20 -4.99 -2.37
CA GLU A 17 22.63 -4.65 -2.36
C GLU A 17 23.28 -4.82 -3.75
N GLU A 18 22.67 -5.59 -4.65
CA GLU A 18 23.13 -5.83 -6.02
C GLU A 18 22.54 -4.82 -7.01
N GLY A 19 21.66 -3.91 -6.56
CA GLY A 19 20.98 -2.93 -7.39
C GLY A 19 19.85 -3.52 -8.24
N ILE A 20 19.27 -4.65 -7.81
CA ILE A 20 18.07 -5.24 -8.42
C ILE A 20 16.83 -4.69 -7.72
N LEU A 21 15.85 -4.25 -8.50
CA LEU A 21 14.55 -3.78 -8.00
C LEU A 21 13.61 -4.97 -7.80
N TYR A 22 13.03 -5.10 -6.61
CA TYR A 22 12.04 -6.14 -6.33
C TYR A 22 10.87 -5.64 -5.50
N GLU A 23 9.74 -6.32 -5.64
CA GLU A 23 8.50 -6.07 -4.89
C GLU A 23 8.60 -6.76 -3.53
N ALA A 24 8.23 -6.03 -2.48
CA ALA A 24 8.08 -6.54 -1.13
C ALA A 24 6.76 -6.08 -0.52
N ALA A 25 6.28 -6.80 0.49
CA ALA A 25 5.03 -6.51 1.17
C ALA A 25 5.18 -6.64 2.69
N GLU A 26 4.57 -5.72 3.42
CA GLU A 26 4.50 -5.76 4.88
C GLU A 26 3.06 -5.56 5.37
N VAL A 27 2.69 -6.29 6.41
CA VAL A 27 1.37 -6.21 7.04
C VAL A 27 1.39 -5.13 8.13
N PHE A 28 0.30 -4.36 8.23
CA PHE A 28 0.08 -3.39 9.30
C PHE A 28 -1.33 -3.52 9.86
N GLU A 29 -1.49 -3.20 11.15
CA GLU A 29 -2.78 -3.31 11.85
C GLU A 29 -3.48 -1.94 12.00
N THR A 30 -2.75 -0.84 11.93
CA THR A 30 -3.28 0.52 12.11
C THR A 30 -2.75 1.48 11.05
N LEU A 31 -3.50 2.55 10.78
CA LEU A 31 -3.03 3.62 9.89
C LEU A 31 -1.79 4.34 10.45
N ASP A 32 -1.64 4.39 11.77
CA ASP A 32 -0.45 4.98 12.41
C ASP A 32 0.80 4.11 12.14
N ALA A 33 0.67 2.78 12.20
CA ALA A 33 1.76 1.87 11.85
C ALA A 33 2.16 1.98 10.36
N LEU A 34 1.16 2.11 9.47
CA LEU A 34 1.42 2.40 8.06
C LEU A 34 2.13 3.75 7.89
N PHE A 35 1.71 4.78 8.61
CA PHE A 35 2.30 6.12 8.52
C PHE A 35 3.76 6.11 8.99
N ASP A 36 4.04 5.47 10.12
CA ASP A 36 5.39 5.30 10.66
C ASP A 36 6.28 4.51 9.69
N PHE A 37 5.76 3.44 9.08
CA PHE A 37 6.44 2.67 8.05
C PHE A 37 6.86 3.56 6.87
N CYS A 38 5.93 4.36 6.35
CA CYS A 38 6.17 5.24 5.20
C CYS A 38 7.18 6.34 5.52
N LEU A 39 7.17 6.89 6.73
CA LEU A 39 8.14 7.92 7.14
C LEU A 39 9.53 7.35 7.40
N THR A 40 9.61 6.16 7.99
CA THR A 40 10.89 5.53 8.34
C THR A 40 11.64 5.06 7.11
N HIS A 41 10.93 4.62 6.06
CA HIS A 41 11.55 3.97 4.90
C HIS A 41 11.32 4.69 3.56
N GLY A 42 10.71 5.87 3.55
CA GLY A 42 10.21 6.52 2.32
C GLY A 42 11.25 6.73 1.21
N ASP A 43 12.53 6.89 1.55
CA ASP A 43 13.60 7.10 0.58
C ASP A 43 14.14 5.79 -0.03
N GLU A 44 13.99 4.66 0.67
CA GLU A 44 14.51 3.34 0.25
C GLU A 44 13.40 2.41 -0.28
N ARG A 45 12.14 2.69 0.10
CA ARG A 45 10.98 1.85 -0.18
C ARG A 45 9.89 2.69 -0.85
N LEU A 46 9.77 2.52 -2.16
CA LEU A 46 8.79 3.22 -2.98
C LEU A 46 7.45 2.50 -2.88
N VAL A 47 6.49 3.07 -2.15
CA VAL A 47 5.14 2.50 -2.02
C VAL A 47 4.46 2.42 -3.39
N ASP A 48 4.00 1.23 -3.74
CA ASP A 48 3.27 0.93 -4.98
C ASP A 48 1.75 0.98 -4.72
N ARG A 49 1.31 0.19 -3.74
CA ARG A 49 -0.10 0.06 -3.38
C ARG A 49 -0.29 -0.31 -1.91
N ILE A 50 -1.42 0.07 -1.37
CA ILE A 50 -1.91 -0.34 -0.06
C ILE A 50 -3.19 -1.14 -0.26
N VAL A 51 -3.24 -2.34 0.31
CA VAL A 51 -4.41 -3.22 0.28
C VAL A 51 -5.01 -3.26 1.68
N LEU A 52 -6.31 -2.96 1.81
CA LEU A 52 -7.04 -3.02 3.07
C LEU A 52 -8.10 -4.10 3.00
N ASN A 53 -8.06 -5.04 3.94
CA ASN A 53 -9.04 -6.10 4.07
C ASN A 53 -9.97 -5.80 5.23
N GLY A 54 -11.27 -5.98 5.04
CA GLY A 54 -12.26 -5.61 6.03
C GLY A 54 -13.61 -6.26 5.84
N LEU A 55 -14.58 -5.84 6.65
CA LEU A 55 -15.98 -6.25 6.54
C LEU A 55 -16.86 -5.05 6.21
N ASP A 56 -17.82 -5.24 5.31
CA ASP A 56 -18.90 -4.27 5.09
C ASP A 56 -19.96 -4.33 6.21
N ARG A 57 -20.95 -3.43 6.15
CA ARG A 57 -22.05 -3.36 7.13
C ARG A 57 -22.90 -4.63 7.22
N HIS A 58 -22.79 -5.54 6.25
CA HIS A 58 -23.48 -6.82 6.19
C HIS A 58 -22.58 -7.98 6.64
N GLY A 59 -21.37 -7.71 7.13
CA GLY A 59 -20.42 -8.73 7.56
C GLY A 59 -19.72 -9.46 6.42
N ARG A 60 -19.80 -8.95 5.17
CA ARG A 60 -19.12 -9.57 4.02
C ARG A 60 -17.71 -9.04 3.91
N GLN A 61 -16.76 -9.93 3.58
CA GLN A 61 -15.39 -9.54 3.27
C GLN A 61 -15.33 -8.58 2.09
N ARG A 62 -14.51 -7.55 2.25
CA ARG A 62 -14.21 -6.53 1.25
C ARG A 62 -12.72 -6.25 1.24
N GLU A 63 -12.22 -5.96 0.05
CA GLU A 63 -10.88 -5.48 -0.20
C GLU A 63 -10.97 -4.07 -0.78
N LEU A 64 -10.13 -3.16 -0.31
CA LEU A 64 -9.94 -1.84 -0.86
C LEU A 64 -8.46 -1.68 -1.25
N VAL A 65 -8.20 -1.37 -2.51
CA VAL A 65 -6.84 -1.15 -3.01
C VAL A 65 -6.64 0.33 -3.30
N LEU A 66 -5.64 0.93 -2.65
CA LEU A 66 -5.15 2.28 -2.89
C LEU A 66 -3.83 2.16 -3.65
N ALA A 67 -3.87 2.30 -4.97
CA ALA A 67 -2.69 2.22 -5.82
C ALA A 67 -2.23 3.62 -6.26
N PHE A 68 -0.92 3.83 -6.30
CA PHE A 68 -0.36 5.02 -6.93
C PHE A 68 -0.42 4.89 -8.45
N SER A 69 -0.98 5.88 -9.12
CA SER A 69 -0.97 5.98 -10.58
C SER A 69 -0.55 7.38 -10.99
N SER A 70 0.59 7.48 -11.67
CA SER A 70 1.00 8.75 -12.30
C SER A 70 0.29 8.86 -13.65
N VAL A 71 -0.78 9.66 -13.70
CA VAL A 71 -1.37 10.06 -14.97
C VAL A 71 -0.53 11.22 -15.52
N THR A 72 0.33 10.95 -16.50
CA THR A 72 1.00 12.02 -17.25
C THR A 72 0.07 12.53 -18.34
N ALA A 73 0.04 13.85 -18.56
CA ALA A 73 -0.68 14.41 -19.70
C ALA A 73 -0.05 13.84 -21.00
N PRO A 74 -0.85 13.47 -22.01
CA PRO A 74 -0.30 12.99 -23.27
C PRO A 74 0.61 14.07 -23.87
N VAL A 75 1.83 13.68 -24.25
CA VAL A 75 2.73 14.56 -25.00
C VAL A 75 2.09 14.78 -26.39
N PRO A 76 1.87 16.02 -26.84
CA PRO A 76 1.38 16.27 -28.19
C PRO A 76 2.36 15.66 -29.20
N VAL A 77 1.83 14.86 -30.14
CA VAL A 77 2.58 14.27 -31.26
C VAL A 77 2.86 15.32 -32.33
#